data_AF-F0XSU8-F1
#
_entry.id   AF-F0XSU8-F1
#
_cell.length_a   1.000
_cell.length_b   1.000
_cell.length_c   1.000
_cell.angle_alpha   90.00
_cell.angle_beta   90.00
_cell.angle_gamma   90.00
#
_symmetry.space_group_name_H-M   'P 1'
#
loop_
_entity.id
_entity.type
_entity.pdbx_description
1 polymer ?
#
loop_
_entity_poly.entity_id
_entity_poly.type
_entity_poly.pdbx_seq_one_letter_code
_entity_poly.pdbx_strand_id
1 'polypeptide(L)'
;MFIFFLSLVLLAAAASAQRTQVTVANGTIEGLTCVRSDVVSFLSIPYAASPQRFSVPKPYDAKYNGSGLLIAKTGAPSCPQFSGAGGQEDCLFLDVYAPANATDSSKLPVKVWIYGGSNEGGSISQPTYTGCLAAVDSLMVSINYRVGPLGFLALPEANLTGNYGTLDQLTALRWVQDNIAAFGGDPARVMVFGQSAGALDTFVLSTLPQATTLMSAAAMESGGGRNIPNISEVVDWNRKFAAAVGCTPSDVACLRGLPLATLHSAGVTVELAVDGASAPPTANTLLQNAGKGATWGPVVDGTIVPRQPAEAGVQVPSILGSNTQDGSLFVVDQYGPHALQLGSDSYEQFLTSNFGALADSIEKTFPLASFESSIPADLQALNATTAYFAMVSIMSHVRYTCPARRALISAASRGIKAYGYLFDHTPSCAWFPGMSDTEILGPTHTAEIPFVLGLTRNLPPPSGHCNLTTAEDDIASFMLGAWTRMAATRQPTTDKDSSRWPAWNEGIGTGLLVGAGQVSTGYINYSSCDFWDQVEASIVRLDASGNLTATASASAASSSPTTKKKSAGCHAAAAWPAHYSVITAIFSIITAGFFL
;
A
#
# COMPACT_ATOMS: atom_id res chain seq x y z
N MET A 1 -81.99 9.04 10.42
CA MET A 1 -81.42 7.78 9.89
C MET A 1 -80.66 8.11 8.61
N PHE A 2 -79.38 8.46 8.71
CA PHE A 2 -78.45 8.53 7.58
C PHE A 2 -77.06 8.20 8.15
N ILE A 3 -76.60 7.00 7.82
CA ILE A 3 -75.35 6.41 8.32
C ILE A 3 -74.21 6.84 7.39
N PHE A 4 -73.19 7.44 7.99
CA PHE A 4 -71.90 7.75 7.39
C PHE A 4 -71.15 6.47 6.98
N PHE A 5 -70.57 6.45 5.78
CA PHE A 5 -69.46 5.56 5.45
C PHE A 5 -68.29 6.42 4.98
N LEU A 6 -67.27 6.54 5.82
CA LEU A 6 -65.96 7.06 5.46
C LEU A 6 -64.99 5.87 5.50
N SER A 7 -64.57 5.39 4.33
CA SER A 7 -63.59 4.32 4.20
C SER A 7 -62.18 4.89 4.35
N LEU A 8 -61.56 4.65 5.51
CA LEU A 8 -60.15 4.97 5.73
C LEU A 8 -59.29 3.84 5.12
N VAL A 9 -58.61 4.13 4.00
CA VAL A 9 -57.55 3.26 3.47
C VAL A 9 -56.26 3.62 4.21
N LEU A 10 -55.88 2.81 5.20
CA LEU A 10 -54.56 2.86 5.83
C LEU A 10 -53.55 2.19 4.91
N LEU A 11 -52.82 2.97 4.09
CA LEU A 11 -51.53 2.52 3.58
C LEU A 11 -50.54 2.48 4.74
N ALA A 12 -50.36 1.31 5.34
CA ALA A 12 -49.21 1.06 6.19
C ALA A 12 -47.96 1.02 5.28
N ALA A 13 -47.24 2.14 5.20
CA ALA A 13 -45.86 2.11 4.77
C ALA A 13 -45.09 1.30 5.81
N ALA A 14 -44.80 0.03 5.51
CA ALA A 14 -43.82 -0.73 6.26
C ALA A 14 -42.47 -0.03 6.06
N ALA A 15 -42.11 0.85 6.98
CA ALA A 15 -40.73 1.30 7.11
C ALA A 15 -39.91 0.03 7.36
N SER A 16 -39.18 -0.43 6.35
CA SER A 16 -38.23 -1.53 6.49
C SER A 16 -37.29 -1.16 7.63
N ALA A 17 -37.41 -1.84 8.77
CA ALA A 17 -36.52 -1.60 9.90
C ALA A 17 -35.08 -1.79 9.43
N GLN A 18 -34.30 -0.72 9.48
CA GLN A 18 -32.91 -0.72 9.04
C GLN A 18 -32.13 -1.73 9.89
N ARG A 19 -31.46 -2.70 9.26
CA ARG A 19 -30.73 -3.75 9.99
C ARG A 19 -29.43 -3.20 10.55
N THR A 20 -29.49 -2.58 11.73
CA THR A 20 -28.31 -2.08 12.45
C THR A 20 -27.69 -3.11 13.39
N GLN A 21 -28.27 -4.31 13.48
CA GLN A 21 -27.77 -5.41 14.30
C GLN A 21 -27.52 -6.67 13.48
N VAL A 22 -26.37 -7.31 13.70
CA VAL A 22 -25.95 -8.56 13.07
C VAL A 22 -25.49 -9.53 14.15
N THR A 23 -25.94 -10.79 14.09
CA THR A 23 -25.50 -11.83 15.03
C THR A 23 -24.52 -12.76 14.35
N VAL A 24 -23.35 -12.93 14.97
CA VAL A 24 -22.30 -13.89 14.62
C VAL A 24 -22.07 -14.87 15.78
N ALA A 25 -21.15 -15.83 15.63
CA ALA A 25 -20.88 -16.83 16.66
C ALA A 25 -20.50 -16.22 18.02
N ASN A 26 -19.71 -15.13 18.01
CA ASN A 26 -19.25 -14.44 19.21
C ASN A 26 -20.31 -13.52 19.85
N GLY A 27 -21.44 -13.24 19.20
CA GLY A 27 -22.50 -12.39 19.75
C GLY A 27 -23.21 -11.52 18.71
N THR A 28 -24.06 -10.62 19.19
CA THR A 28 -24.71 -9.56 18.40
C THR A 28 -23.83 -8.32 18.37
N ILE A 29 -23.69 -7.74 17.17
CA ILE A 29 -22.93 -6.54 16.89
C ILE A 29 -23.93 -5.46 16.46
N GLU A 30 -23.91 -4.32 17.13
CA GLU A 30 -24.76 -3.16 16.84
C GLU A 30 -23.94 -2.04 16.22
N GLY A 31 -24.23 -1.73 14.95
CA GLY A 31 -23.56 -0.69 14.17
C GLY A 31 -24.31 0.64 14.16
N LEU A 32 -23.85 1.55 13.29
CA LEU A 32 -24.41 2.87 13.05
C LEU A 32 -24.65 3.09 11.56
N THR A 33 -25.78 3.71 11.20
CA THR A 33 -26.02 4.14 9.81
C THR A 33 -25.03 5.22 9.41
N CYS A 34 -24.36 5.01 8.28
CA CYS A 34 -23.46 5.97 7.68
C CYS A 34 -24.19 7.26 7.30
N VAL A 35 -23.52 8.39 7.47
CA VAL A 35 -24.04 9.68 7.01
C VAL A 35 -23.99 9.71 5.47
N ARG A 36 -25.10 10.09 4.82
CA ARG A 36 -25.24 10.25 3.35
C ARG A 36 -25.18 8.95 2.52
N SER A 37 -25.37 7.78 3.11
CA SER A 37 -25.53 6.51 2.37
C SER A 37 -26.47 5.56 3.12
N ASP A 38 -27.04 4.59 2.40
CA ASP A 38 -27.85 3.52 2.98
C ASP A 38 -26.99 2.36 3.51
N VAL A 39 -25.79 2.67 3.98
CA VAL A 39 -24.81 1.70 4.52
C VAL A 39 -24.83 1.75 6.05
N VAL A 40 -24.63 0.61 6.69
CA VAL A 40 -24.39 0.50 8.14
C VAL A 40 -22.92 0.17 8.35
N SER A 41 -22.25 0.96 9.19
CA SER A 41 -20.89 0.69 9.67
C SER A 41 -20.93 -0.04 11.01
N PHE A 42 -20.17 -1.12 11.12
CA PHE A 42 -19.91 -1.89 12.33
C PHE A 42 -18.41 -1.78 12.62
N LEU A 43 -18.04 -0.86 13.52
CA LEU A 43 -16.66 -0.46 13.78
C LEU A 43 -16.05 -1.20 14.97
N SER A 44 -14.74 -1.40 14.96
CA SER A 44 -13.93 -2.01 16.05
C SER A 44 -14.35 -3.42 16.45
N ILE A 45 -14.60 -4.30 15.48
CA ILE A 45 -14.89 -5.71 15.77
C ILE A 45 -13.57 -6.46 16.03
N PRO A 46 -13.34 -7.05 17.21
CA PRO A 46 -12.11 -7.79 17.46
C PRO A 46 -12.13 -9.11 16.67
N TYR A 47 -11.13 -9.31 15.83
CA TYR A 47 -10.93 -10.56 15.08
C TYR A 47 -9.88 -11.46 15.74
N ALA A 48 -9.04 -10.89 16.61
CA ALA A 48 -8.06 -11.59 17.41
C ALA A 48 -8.11 -11.11 18.86
N ALA A 49 -7.61 -11.94 19.78
CA ALA A 49 -7.31 -11.50 21.14
C ALA A 49 -6.20 -10.44 21.14
N SER A 50 -6.16 -9.61 22.18
CA SER A 50 -5.10 -8.63 22.38
C SER A 50 -3.72 -9.27 22.20
N PRO A 51 -2.88 -8.74 21.31
CA PRO A 51 -1.68 -9.43 20.89
C PRO A 51 -0.63 -9.45 21.99
N GLN A 52 -0.07 -10.63 22.24
CA GLN A 52 1.21 -10.72 22.90
C GLN A 52 2.30 -10.27 21.90
N ARG A 53 3.21 -9.39 22.32
CA ARG A 53 4.32 -8.93 21.48
C ARG A 53 5.11 -10.08 20.86
N PHE A 54 5.46 -9.93 19.59
CA PHE A 54 6.27 -10.86 18.81
C PHE A 54 5.74 -12.30 18.94
N SER A 55 4.43 -12.46 18.77
CA SER A 55 3.73 -13.73 18.88
C SER A 55 2.65 -13.82 17.82
N VAL A 56 2.35 -15.05 17.39
CA VAL A 56 1.23 -15.36 16.48
C VAL A 56 -0.08 -14.83 17.10
N PRO A 57 -0.92 -14.11 16.33
CA PRO A 57 -2.23 -13.68 16.81
C PRO A 57 -3.11 -14.89 17.13
N LYS A 58 -3.89 -14.78 18.20
CA LYS A 58 -4.89 -15.80 18.56
C LYS A 58 -6.25 -15.32 18.06
N PRO A 59 -7.00 -16.10 17.25
CA PRO A 59 -8.35 -15.73 16.85
C PRO A 59 -9.23 -15.40 18.06
N TYR A 60 -10.16 -14.47 17.89
CA TYR A 60 -11.09 -14.11 18.97
C TYR A 60 -12.15 -15.20 19.15
N ASP A 61 -12.05 -15.98 20.22
CA ASP A 61 -12.91 -17.14 20.50
C ASP A 61 -13.89 -16.94 21.67
N ALA A 62 -13.88 -15.77 22.29
CA ALA A 62 -14.77 -15.41 23.40
C ALA A 62 -16.10 -14.78 22.93
N LYS A 63 -17.07 -14.66 23.84
CA LYS A 63 -18.25 -13.81 23.62
C LYS A 63 -17.86 -12.34 23.70
N TYR A 64 -18.33 -11.51 22.78
CA TYR A 64 -18.05 -10.08 22.80
C TYR A 64 -18.48 -9.45 24.13
N ASN A 65 -17.58 -8.69 24.76
CA ASN A 65 -17.77 -8.07 26.08
C ASN A 65 -18.24 -9.04 27.19
N GLY A 66 -18.04 -10.36 27.02
CA GLY A 66 -18.54 -11.41 27.92
C GLY A 66 -20.06 -11.66 27.86
N SER A 67 -20.86 -10.66 27.50
CA SER A 67 -22.32 -10.75 27.38
C SER A 67 -22.81 -11.22 26.00
N GLY A 68 -21.94 -11.16 24.98
CA GLY A 68 -22.30 -11.40 23.59
C GLY A 68 -22.97 -10.20 22.90
N LEU A 69 -22.80 -8.97 23.42
CA LEU A 69 -23.22 -7.74 22.74
C LEU A 69 -22.03 -6.81 22.54
N LEU A 70 -21.77 -6.41 21.30
CA LEU A 70 -20.77 -5.42 20.91
C LEU A 70 -21.44 -4.16 20.36
N ILE A 71 -21.20 -3.00 20.99
CA ILE A 71 -21.59 -1.69 20.45
C ILE A 71 -20.47 -1.20 19.53
N ALA A 72 -20.62 -1.47 18.23
CA ALA A 72 -19.62 -1.28 17.17
C ALA A 72 -19.81 0.08 16.46
N LYS A 73 -19.75 1.19 17.22
CA LYS A 73 -20.06 2.55 16.73
C LYS A 73 -18.87 3.52 16.80
N THR A 74 -17.75 3.07 17.38
CA THR A 74 -16.56 3.89 17.59
C THR A 74 -15.40 3.26 16.82
N GLY A 75 -14.58 4.08 16.17
CA GLY A 75 -13.39 3.61 15.44
C GLY A 75 -12.35 2.96 16.35
N ALA A 76 -11.58 2.05 15.78
CA ALA A 76 -10.59 1.27 16.51
C ALA A 76 -9.36 2.14 16.86
N PRO A 77 -8.67 1.86 17.98
CA PRO A 77 -7.33 2.38 18.15
C PRO A 77 -6.44 1.85 17.02
N SER A 78 -5.56 2.71 16.51
CA SER A 78 -4.47 2.24 15.64
C SER A 78 -3.52 1.34 16.42
N CYS A 79 -2.83 0.42 15.73
CA CYS A 79 -1.67 -0.25 16.32
C CYS A 79 -0.58 0.76 16.66
N PRO A 80 0.41 0.44 17.51
CA PRO A 80 1.50 1.37 17.77
C PRO A 80 2.24 1.71 16.47
N GLN A 81 2.31 3.01 16.16
CA GLN A 81 2.83 3.54 14.90
C GLN A 81 4.33 3.83 15.05
N PHE A 82 5.14 3.59 14.03
CA PHE A 82 6.60 3.79 14.05
C PHE A 82 7.09 4.88 13.08
N SER A 83 6.21 5.33 12.17
CA SER A 83 6.39 6.50 11.30
C SER A 83 5.71 7.78 11.85
N GLY A 84 5.16 7.70 13.07
CA GLY A 84 4.43 8.78 13.76
C GLY A 84 4.20 8.42 15.22
N ALA A 85 3.53 9.27 16.00
CA ALA A 85 3.23 8.99 17.40
C ALA A 85 1.82 8.40 17.57
N GLY A 86 1.65 7.49 18.54
CA GLY A 86 0.34 7.00 18.97
C GLY A 86 0.09 5.52 18.71
N GLY A 87 -1.14 5.10 18.99
CA GLY A 87 -1.61 3.71 18.90
C GLY A 87 -1.56 2.94 20.21
N GLN A 88 -2.20 1.77 20.22
CA GLN A 88 -2.31 0.87 21.37
C GLN A 88 -1.98 -0.56 20.93
N GLU A 89 -1.38 -1.37 21.82
CA GLU A 89 -1.07 -2.76 21.48
C GLU A 89 -2.34 -3.60 21.27
N ASP A 90 -3.42 -3.31 22.01
CA ASP A 90 -4.74 -3.85 21.72
C ASP A 90 -5.34 -3.13 20.51
N CYS A 91 -5.05 -3.62 19.31
CA CYS A 91 -5.40 -2.98 18.05
C CYS A 91 -5.93 -3.91 16.95
N LEU A 92 -6.03 -5.23 17.20
CA LEU A 92 -6.41 -6.22 16.19
C LEU A 92 -7.94 -6.27 15.97
N PHE A 93 -8.42 -5.17 15.39
CA PHE A 93 -9.82 -4.95 15.05
C PHE A 93 -10.02 -4.84 13.54
N LEU A 94 -11.25 -5.08 13.11
CA LEU A 94 -11.71 -4.78 11.76
C LEU A 94 -13.03 -4.00 11.80
N ASP A 95 -13.28 -3.26 10.74
CA ASP A 95 -14.54 -2.56 10.50
C ASP A 95 -15.28 -3.26 9.36
N VAL A 96 -16.60 -3.41 9.48
CA VAL A 96 -17.47 -3.94 8.42
C VAL A 96 -18.47 -2.86 8.00
N TYR A 97 -18.60 -2.64 6.70
CA TYR A 97 -19.61 -1.77 6.10
C TYR A 97 -20.49 -2.62 5.20
N ALA A 98 -21.82 -2.54 5.40
CA ALA A 98 -22.78 -3.34 4.66
C ALA A 98 -24.02 -2.52 4.27
N PRO A 99 -24.64 -2.77 3.10
CA PRO A 99 -25.92 -2.16 2.75
C PRO A 99 -26.97 -2.47 3.81
N ALA A 100 -27.76 -1.47 4.21
CA ALA A 100 -28.69 -1.61 5.33
C ALA A 100 -29.87 -2.56 5.04
N ASN A 101 -30.12 -2.86 3.77
CA ASN A 101 -31.09 -3.85 3.31
C ASN A 101 -30.47 -5.24 3.09
N ALA A 102 -29.18 -5.44 3.38
CA ALA A 102 -28.53 -6.72 3.23
C ALA A 102 -29.06 -7.74 4.26
N THR A 103 -29.35 -8.93 3.75
CA THR A 103 -29.78 -10.10 4.52
C THR A 103 -28.70 -11.16 4.43
N ASP A 104 -28.73 -12.16 5.32
CA ASP A 104 -27.86 -13.34 5.24
C ASP A 104 -27.95 -14.09 3.90
N SER A 105 -29.07 -13.94 3.18
CA SER A 105 -29.30 -14.51 1.85
C SER A 105 -28.80 -13.65 0.68
N SER A 106 -28.35 -12.41 0.91
CA SER A 106 -28.02 -11.45 -0.15
C SER A 106 -26.80 -11.84 -1.01
N LYS A 107 -25.83 -12.57 -0.44
CA LYS A 107 -24.62 -13.07 -1.14
C LYS A 107 -23.87 -11.99 -1.94
N LEU A 108 -23.68 -10.83 -1.31
CA LEU A 108 -23.01 -9.69 -1.91
C LEU A 108 -21.50 -9.92 -2.02
N PRO A 109 -20.83 -9.35 -3.04
CA PRO A 109 -19.37 -9.35 -3.10
C PRO A 109 -18.77 -8.62 -1.89
N VAL A 110 -17.58 -9.06 -1.47
CA VAL A 110 -16.87 -8.51 -0.30
C VAL A 110 -15.53 -7.96 -0.74
N LYS A 111 -15.23 -6.70 -0.42
CA LYS A 111 -13.94 -6.04 -0.62
C LYS A 111 -13.24 -5.90 0.73
N VAL A 112 -12.03 -6.43 0.87
CA VAL A 112 -11.23 -6.35 2.11
C VAL A 112 -10.04 -5.44 1.90
N TRP A 113 -10.05 -4.29 2.55
CA TRP A 113 -9.02 -3.26 2.47
C TRP A 113 -7.88 -3.49 3.46
N ILE A 114 -6.66 -3.44 2.95
CA ILE A 114 -5.42 -3.40 3.72
C ILE A 114 -4.76 -2.04 3.46
N TYR A 115 -4.62 -1.22 4.50
CA TYR A 115 -4.01 0.11 4.37
C TYR A 115 -2.51 0.04 4.07
N GLY A 116 -1.98 1.10 3.46
CA GLY A 116 -0.55 1.34 3.31
C GLY A 116 0.06 2.13 4.47
N GLY A 117 1.31 2.58 4.30
CA GLY A 117 2.08 3.30 5.32
C GLY A 117 3.42 2.66 5.65
N SER A 118 4.12 2.18 4.61
CA SER A 118 5.43 1.51 4.70
C SER A 118 5.51 0.33 5.67
N ASN A 119 4.37 -0.25 6.07
CA ASN A 119 4.30 -1.23 7.15
C ASN A 119 4.86 -0.73 8.50
N GLU A 120 4.86 0.59 8.70
CA GLU A 120 5.29 1.29 9.92
C GLU A 120 4.17 2.10 10.55
N GLY A 121 3.17 2.48 9.76
CA GLY A 121 1.97 3.14 10.23
C GLY A 121 0.78 2.92 9.32
N GLY A 122 -0.33 3.58 9.64
CA GLY A 122 -1.65 3.38 9.06
C GLY A 122 -2.67 2.89 10.08
N SER A 123 -3.95 3.13 9.78
CA SER A 123 -5.08 2.76 10.62
C SER A 123 -6.37 2.68 9.81
N ILE A 124 -7.24 1.71 10.13
CA ILE A 124 -8.59 1.64 9.55
C ILE A 124 -9.49 2.82 9.96
N SER A 125 -9.17 3.48 11.07
CA SER A 125 -9.90 4.65 11.56
C SER A 125 -9.59 5.93 10.78
N GLN A 126 -8.67 5.88 9.81
CA GLN A 126 -8.39 7.03 8.95
C GLN A 126 -9.65 7.38 8.13
N PRO A 127 -10.12 8.64 8.16
CA PRO A 127 -11.37 9.02 7.48
C PRO A 127 -11.39 8.75 5.98
N THR A 128 -10.21 8.75 5.33
CA THR A 128 -10.03 8.44 3.91
C THR A 128 -10.26 6.96 3.59
N TYR A 129 -10.37 6.06 4.57
CA TYR A 129 -10.62 4.62 4.35
C TYR A 129 -12.03 4.18 4.72
N THR A 130 -12.94 5.12 4.94
CA THR A 130 -14.34 4.79 5.27
C THR A 130 -15.00 3.99 4.15
N GLY A 131 -15.62 2.86 4.51
CA GLY A 131 -16.40 2.04 3.58
C GLY A 131 -17.82 2.56 3.33
N CYS A 132 -18.23 3.67 3.95
CA CYS A 132 -19.60 4.19 3.84
C CYS A 132 -20.04 4.50 2.40
N LEU A 133 -19.12 4.89 1.51
CA LEU A 133 -19.42 5.14 0.10
C LEU A 133 -19.07 3.95 -0.80
N ALA A 134 -18.09 3.15 -0.39
CA ALA A 134 -17.63 2.01 -1.17
C ALA A 134 -18.52 0.76 -1.01
N ALA A 135 -19.34 0.67 0.04
CA ALA A 135 -20.15 -0.51 0.38
C ALA A 135 -21.64 -0.38 0.02
N VAL A 136 -21.99 0.46 -0.98
CA VAL A 136 -23.40 0.67 -1.38
C VAL A 136 -24.00 -0.56 -2.07
N ASP A 137 -23.21 -1.27 -2.88
CA ASP A 137 -23.62 -2.44 -3.68
C ASP A 137 -22.81 -3.71 -3.36
N SER A 138 -22.03 -3.66 -2.29
CA SER A 138 -21.06 -4.66 -1.86
C SER A 138 -20.80 -4.51 -0.37
N LEU A 139 -20.12 -5.46 0.26
CA LEU A 139 -19.56 -5.24 1.60
C LEU A 139 -18.13 -4.72 1.48
N MET A 140 -17.74 -3.87 2.42
CA MET A 140 -16.34 -3.50 2.63
C MET A 140 -15.90 -3.89 4.04
N VAL A 141 -14.71 -4.47 4.16
CA VAL A 141 -14.06 -4.79 5.42
C VAL A 141 -12.71 -4.09 5.45
N SER A 142 -12.38 -3.37 6.51
CA SER A 142 -11.06 -2.75 6.68
C SER A 142 -10.36 -3.39 7.88
N ILE A 143 -9.10 -3.79 7.74
CA ILE A 143 -8.39 -4.55 8.80
C ILE A 143 -7.20 -3.78 9.38
N ASN A 144 -7.10 -3.71 10.72
CA ASN A 144 -5.86 -3.34 11.40
C ASN A 144 -4.92 -4.53 11.47
N TYR A 145 -3.61 -4.28 11.42
CA TYR A 145 -2.57 -5.27 11.61
C TYR A 145 -1.35 -4.63 12.29
N ARG A 146 -0.55 -5.41 13.03
CA ARG A 146 0.65 -4.87 13.68
C ARG A 146 1.66 -4.42 12.62
N VAL A 147 2.23 -3.24 12.86
CA VAL A 147 3.23 -2.57 12.01
C VAL A 147 4.58 -2.45 12.75
N GLY A 148 5.60 -2.02 12.02
CA GLY A 148 6.96 -1.81 12.50
C GLY A 148 7.58 -3.06 13.12
N PRO A 149 8.45 -2.92 14.13
CA PRO A 149 9.06 -4.07 14.81
C PRO A 149 8.03 -4.98 15.49
N LEU A 150 6.89 -4.44 15.95
CA LEU A 150 5.85 -5.28 16.57
C LEU A 150 5.20 -6.25 15.58
N GLY A 151 5.12 -5.86 14.30
CA GLY A 151 4.59 -6.69 13.22
C GLY A 151 5.65 -7.56 12.53
N PHE A 152 6.91 -7.11 12.46
CA PHE A 152 7.86 -7.66 11.49
C PHE A 152 9.26 -7.97 12.03
N LEU A 153 9.52 -7.84 13.34
CA LEU A 153 10.82 -8.17 13.92
C LEU A 153 11.19 -9.65 13.73
N ALA A 154 12.30 -9.87 13.04
CA ALA A 154 12.91 -11.19 12.83
C ALA A 154 14.30 -11.23 13.50
N LEU A 155 14.41 -12.07 14.53
CA LEU A 155 15.62 -12.35 15.31
C LEU A 155 15.71 -13.87 15.53
N PRO A 156 16.40 -14.61 14.63
CA PRO A 156 16.52 -16.06 14.73
C PRO A 156 17.11 -16.55 16.06
N GLU A 157 18.02 -15.79 16.68
CA GLU A 157 18.63 -16.09 17.99
C GLU A 157 17.60 -16.14 19.12
N ALA A 158 16.46 -15.51 18.89
CA ALA A 158 15.33 -15.40 19.79
C ALA A 158 14.12 -16.23 19.33
N ASN A 159 14.28 -17.05 18.27
CA ASN A 159 13.20 -17.75 17.58
C ASN A 159 12.07 -16.83 17.09
N LEU A 160 12.39 -15.57 16.76
CA LEU A 160 11.44 -14.65 16.14
C LEU A 160 11.66 -14.67 14.63
N THR A 161 10.66 -15.12 13.88
CA THR A 161 10.76 -15.31 12.42
C THR A 161 10.21 -14.14 11.60
N GLY A 162 9.65 -13.11 12.26
CA GLY A 162 8.95 -12.01 11.59
C GLY A 162 7.52 -12.39 11.19
N ASN A 163 6.95 -11.66 10.22
CA ASN A 163 5.62 -11.91 9.61
C ASN A 163 4.42 -11.92 10.57
N TYR A 164 4.52 -11.34 11.77
CA TYR A 164 3.38 -11.26 12.70
C TYR A 164 2.25 -10.39 12.13
N GLY A 165 2.57 -9.28 11.46
CA GLY A 165 1.60 -8.45 10.73
C GLY A 165 0.92 -9.22 9.60
N THR A 166 1.65 -10.05 8.85
CA THR A 166 1.07 -10.95 7.83
C THR A 166 0.13 -11.98 8.46
N LEU A 167 0.49 -12.54 9.62
CA LEU A 167 -0.37 -13.47 10.36
C LEU A 167 -1.63 -12.78 10.92
N ASP A 168 -1.54 -11.51 11.31
CA ASP A 168 -2.70 -10.69 11.71
C ASP A 168 -3.69 -10.58 10.55
N GLN A 169 -3.20 -10.22 9.36
CA GLN A 169 -4.01 -10.13 8.14
C GLN A 169 -4.65 -11.47 7.77
N LEU A 170 -3.90 -12.58 7.82
CA LEU A 170 -4.44 -13.93 7.61
C LEU A 170 -5.52 -14.31 8.63
N THR A 171 -5.37 -13.88 9.87
CA THR A 171 -6.36 -14.12 10.93
C THR A 171 -7.62 -13.32 10.70
N ALA A 172 -7.51 -12.06 10.26
CA ALA A 172 -8.65 -11.24 9.86
C ALA A 172 -9.38 -11.84 8.64
N LEU A 173 -8.65 -12.34 7.64
CA LEU A 173 -9.27 -12.99 6.48
C LEU A 173 -10.01 -14.28 6.85
N ARG A 174 -9.52 -15.06 7.82
CA ARG A 174 -10.26 -16.20 8.38
C ARG A 174 -11.54 -15.75 9.08
N TRP A 175 -11.48 -14.67 9.86
CA TRP A 175 -12.67 -14.07 10.46
C TRP A 175 -13.69 -13.67 9.39
N VAL A 176 -13.26 -13.07 8.28
CA VAL A 176 -14.14 -12.74 7.14
C VAL A 176 -14.80 -14.00 6.58
N GLN A 177 -14.03 -15.06 6.31
CA GLN A 177 -14.57 -16.33 5.80
C GLN A 177 -15.64 -16.91 6.74
N ASP A 178 -15.41 -16.85 8.05
CA ASP A 178 -16.30 -17.45 9.05
C ASP A 178 -17.56 -16.62 9.33
N ASN A 179 -17.51 -15.29 9.17
CA ASN A 179 -18.54 -14.39 9.71
C ASN A 179 -19.25 -13.51 8.68
N ILE A 180 -18.65 -13.23 7.52
CA ILE A 180 -19.16 -12.18 6.62
C ILE A 180 -20.54 -12.49 6.03
N ALA A 181 -20.92 -13.78 5.99
CA ALA A 181 -22.25 -14.21 5.57
C ALA A 181 -23.36 -13.64 6.47
N ALA A 182 -23.12 -13.43 7.76
CA ALA A 182 -24.12 -12.86 8.67
C ALA A 182 -24.48 -11.40 8.32
N PHE A 183 -23.51 -10.67 7.75
CA PHE A 183 -23.65 -9.31 7.24
C PHE A 183 -24.23 -9.26 5.81
N GLY A 184 -24.45 -10.42 5.19
CA GLY A 184 -24.98 -10.56 3.83
C GLY A 184 -23.93 -10.67 2.72
N GLY A 185 -22.65 -10.77 3.07
CA GLY A 185 -21.58 -11.06 2.13
C GLY A 185 -21.52 -12.51 1.69
N ASP A 186 -20.84 -12.77 0.58
CA ASP A 186 -20.52 -14.11 0.11
C ASP A 186 -19.03 -14.43 0.36
N PRO A 187 -18.69 -15.36 1.26
CA PRO A 187 -17.29 -15.74 1.52
C PRO A 187 -16.58 -16.30 0.27
N ALA A 188 -17.31 -16.76 -0.75
CA ALA A 188 -16.76 -17.20 -2.02
C ALA A 188 -16.44 -16.06 -3.02
N ARG A 189 -16.81 -14.81 -2.69
CA ARG A 189 -16.63 -13.60 -3.50
C ARG A 189 -15.90 -12.50 -2.73
N VAL A 190 -14.84 -12.90 -2.05
CA VAL A 190 -13.93 -12.00 -1.32
C VAL A 190 -12.83 -11.55 -2.26
N MET A 191 -12.63 -10.23 -2.39
CA MET A 191 -11.44 -9.63 -2.98
C MET A 191 -10.64 -8.93 -1.89
N VAL A 192 -9.35 -9.20 -1.82
CA VAL A 192 -8.43 -8.44 -0.96
C VAL A 192 -7.76 -7.37 -1.80
N PHE A 193 -7.72 -6.14 -1.29
CA PHE A 193 -7.08 -5.04 -1.99
C PHE A 193 -6.38 -4.11 -1.01
N GLY A 194 -5.37 -3.42 -1.50
CA GLY A 194 -4.63 -2.46 -0.70
C GLY A 194 -3.77 -1.56 -1.57
N GLN A 195 -3.23 -0.55 -0.93
CA GLN A 195 -2.38 0.46 -1.56
C GLN A 195 -1.01 0.51 -0.88
N SER A 196 0.05 0.75 -1.66
CA SER A 196 1.44 0.82 -1.15
C SER A 196 1.86 -0.46 -0.41
N ALA A 197 2.28 -0.36 0.85
CA ALA A 197 2.58 -1.50 1.71
C ALA A 197 1.39 -2.47 1.84
N GLY A 198 0.15 -1.98 1.90
CA GLY A 198 -1.04 -2.82 1.89
C GLY A 198 -1.24 -3.57 0.57
N ALA A 199 -0.78 -3.00 -0.55
CA ALA A 199 -0.73 -3.68 -1.85
C ALA A 199 0.38 -4.74 -1.91
N LEU A 200 1.54 -4.47 -1.31
CA LEU A 200 2.61 -5.46 -1.17
C LEU A 200 2.15 -6.64 -0.30
N ASP A 201 1.51 -6.35 0.83
CA ASP A 201 0.95 -7.35 1.72
C ASP A 201 -0.16 -8.16 1.01
N THR A 202 -1.05 -7.49 0.29
CA THR A 202 -2.05 -8.14 -0.59
C THR A 202 -1.37 -9.04 -1.62
N PHE A 203 -0.29 -8.57 -2.25
CA PHE A 203 0.48 -9.37 -3.21
C PHE A 203 1.04 -10.63 -2.55
N VAL A 204 1.72 -10.49 -1.39
CA VAL A 204 2.23 -11.62 -0.60
C VAL A 204 1.11 -12.61 -0.30
N LEU A 205 0.01 -12.16 0.31
CA LEU A 205 -1.14 -12.98 0.66
C LEU A 205 -1.72 -13.72 -0.56
N SER A 206 -1.83 -13.04 -1.71
CA SER A 206 -2.34 -13.61 -2.95
C SER A 206 -1.43 -14.67 -3.57
N THR A 207 -0.17 -14.74 -3.16
CA THR A 207 0.82 -15.73 -3.63
C THR A 207 0.96 -16.95 -2.72
N LEU A 208 0.37 -16.90 -1.52
CA LEU A 208 0.44 -17.98 -0.54
C LEU A 208 -0.35 -19.21 -1.01
N PRO A 209 0.04 -20.42 -0.59
CA PRO A 209 -0.69 -21.66 -0.93
C PRO A 209 -2.17 -21.66 -0.51
N GLN A 210 -2.50 -20.93 0.56
CA GLN A 210 -3.86 -20.82 1.11
C GLN A 210 -4.67 -19.64 0.54
N ALA A 211 -4.14 -18.91 -0.45
CA ALA A 211 -4.81 -17.72 -0.99
C ALA A 211 -6.22 -18.04 -1.50
N THR A 212 -6.39 -19.10 -2.29
CA THR A 212 -7.67 -19.48 -2.92
C THR A 212 -8.74 -19.93 -1.93
N THR A 213 -8.38 -20.22 -0.68
CA THR A 213 -9.34 -20.54 0.39
C THR A 213 -9.78 -19.31 1.18
N LEU A 214 -9.05 -18.18 1.06
CA LEU A 214 -9.31 -16.95 1.82
C LEU A 214 -9.83 -15.82 0.93
N MET A 215 -9.52 -15.85 -0.36
CA MET A 215 -9.94 -14.84 -1.33
C MET A 215 -10.17 -15.47 -2.71
N SER A 216 -10.95 -14.77 -3.53
CA SER A 216 -11.31 -15.16 -4.90
C SER A 216 -10.76 -14.20 -5.96
N ALA A 217 -10.29 -13.03 -5.55
CA ALA A 217 -9.67 -12.00 -6.38
C ALA A 217 -8.72 -11.13 -5.52
N ALA A 218 -7.83 -10.38 -6.15
CA ALA A 218 -6.99 -9.39 -5.48
C ALA A 218 -6.86 -8.08 -6.29
N ALA A 219 -6.54 -6.96 -5.63
CA ALA A 219 -6.19 -5.69 -6.28
C ALA A 219 -4.97 -5.07 -5.59
N MET A 220 -3.94 -4.71 -6.36
CA MET A 220 -2.70 -4.16 -5.82
C MET A 220 -2.43 -2.81 -6.45
N GLU A 221 -2.66 -1.76 -5.65
CA GLU A 221 -2.53 -0.37 -6.02
C GLU A 221 -1.13 0.14 -5.62
N SER A 222 -0.23 0.30 -6.60
CA SER A 222 1.15 0.73 -6.37
C SER A 222 1.89 -0.13 -5.34
N GLY A 223 1.89 -1.46 -5.51
CA GLY A 223 2.69 -2.36 -4.66
C GLY A 223 2.74 -3.83 -5.05
N GLY A 224 2.28 -4.21 -6.24
CA GLY A 224 2.32 -5.59 -6.73
C GLY A 224 3.65 -6.00 -7.38
N GLY A 225 4.00 -7.28 -7.30
CA GLY A 225 5.04 -7.89 -8.15
C GLY A 225 6.50 -7.75 -7.72
N ARG A 226 6.74 -7.31 -6.49
CA ARG A 226 8.09 -7.19 -5.90
C ARG A 226 8.54 -8.51 -5.25
N ASN A 227 9.85 -8.73 -5.20
CA ASN A 227 10.41 -9.65 -4.21
C ASN A 227 10.39 -9.00 -2.82
N ILE A 228 10.52 -9.82 -1.78
CA ILE A 228 10.62 -9.36 -0.39
C ILE A 228 11.91 -9.89 0.25
N PRO A 229 12.43 -9.24 1.29
CA PRO A 229 13.66 -9.69 1.94
C PRO A 229 13.58 -11.11 2.49
N ASN A 230 14.70 -11.82 2.46
CA ASN A 230 14.88 -13.01 3.30
C ASN A 230 15.19 -12.55 4.74
N ILE A 231 14.99 -13.42 5.73
CA ILE A 231 15.41 -13.14 7.12
C ILE A 231 16.89 -12.71 7.18
N SER A 232 17.77 -13.33 6.39
CA SER A 232 19.21 -13.00 6.35
C SER A 232 19.51 -11.58 5.91
N GLU A 233 18.61 -10.93 5.16
CA GLU A 233 18.80 -9.56 4.66
C GLU A 233 18.40 -8.49 5.69
N VAL A 234 17.48 -8.83 6.62
CA VAL A 234 16.98 -7.89 7.63
C VAL A 234 17.55 -8.12 9.03
N VAL A 235 18.13 -9.29 9.30
CA VAL A 235 18.53 -9.69 10.65
C VAL A 235 19.56 -8.74 11.29
N ASP A 236 20.54 -8.26 10.52
CA ASP A 236 21.56 -7.35 11.07
C ASP A 236 20.98 -5.99 11.48
N TRP A 237 20.01 -5.51 10.72
CA TRP A 237 19.27 -4.30 11.07
C TRP A 237 18.34 -4.53 12.27
N ASN A 238 17.66 -5.67 12.34
CA ASN A 238 16.85 -6.05 13.51
C ASN A 238 17.69 -6.21 14.78
N ARG A 239 18.95 -6.69 14.67
CA ARG A 239 19.91 -6.73 15.78
C ARG A 239 20.28 -5.33 16.27
N LYS A 240 20.44 -4.35 15.35
CA LYS A 240 20.64 -2.95 15.73
C LYS A 240 19.44 -2.38 16.48
N PHE A 241 18.23 -2.74 16.08
CA PHE A 241 17.02 -2.39 16.84
C PHE A 241 17.04 -2.96 18.27
N ALA A 242 17.34 -4.25 18.42
CA ALA A 242 17.45 -4.87 19.75
C ALA A 242 18.54 -4.19 20.62
N ALA A 243 19.70 -3.88 20.02
CA ALA A 243 20.79 -3.20 20.70
C ALA A 243 20.42 -1.75 21.10
N ALA A 244 19.69 -1.02 20.25
CA ALA A 244 19.27 0.35 20.51
C ALA A 244 18.33 0.47 21.72
N VAL A 245 17.57 -0.60 22.04
CA VAL A 245 16.74 -0.68 23.25
C VAL A 245 17.44 -1.34 24.44
N GLY A 246 18.74 -1.65 24.32
CA GLY A 246 19.53 -2.26 25.38
C GLY A 246 19.28 -3.76 25.58
N CYS A 247 18.64 -4.44 24.63
CA CYS A 247 18.43 -5.90 24.67
C CYS A 247 19.49 -6.63 23.84
N THR A 248 19.81 -7.87 24.22
CA THR A 248 20.56 -8.76 23.32
C THR A 248 19.60 -9.37 22.28
N PRO A 249 20.06 -9.69 21.05
CA PRO A 249 19.21 -10.31 20.02
C PRO A 249 18.51 -11.61 20.44
N SER A 250 19.05 -12.35 21.39
CA SER A 250 18.48 -13.58 21.93
C SER A 250 17.47 -13.37 23.07
N ASP A 251 17.38 -12.16 23.65
CA ASP A 251 16.57 -11.90 24.85
C ASP A 251 15.17 -11.38 24.52
N VAL A 252 14.28 -12.31 24.17
CA VAL A 252 12.86 -12.00 23.92
C VAL A 252 12.16 -11.45 25.16
N ALA A 253 12.57 -11.87 26.36
CA ALA A 253 11.95 -11.42 27.60
C ALA A 253 12.22 -9.93 27.82
N CYS A 254 13.43 -9.47 27.56
CA CYS A 254 13.79 -8.06 27.53
C CYS A 254 12.90 -7.29 26.53
N LEU A 255 12.86 -7.71 25.26
CA LEU A 255 12.07 -7.04 24.22
C LEU A 255 10.57 -6.94 24.56
N ARG A 256 10.00 -8.01 25.14
CA ARG A 256 8.60 -8.05 25.57
C ARG A 256 8.33 -7.19 26.81
N GLY A 257 9.31 -7.02 27.69
CA GLY A 257 9.17 -6.28 28.95
C GLY A 257 9.34 -4.76 28.83
N LEU A 258 9.82 -4.25 27.70
CA LEU A 258 10.09 -2.83 27.52
C LEU A 258 8.81 -1.97 27.49
N PRO A 259 8.86 -0.70 27.94
CA PRO A 259 7.78 0.24 27.66
C PRO A 259 7.59 0.44 26.15
N LEU A 260 6.34 0.59 25.70
CA LEU A 260 6.05 0.82 24.28
C LEU A 260 6.77 2.07 23.74
N ALA A 261 6.83 3.14 24.53
CA ALA A 261 7.55 4.36 24.19
C ALA A 261 9.06 4.12 23.94
N THR A 262 9.67 3.15 24.61
CA THR A 262 11.08 2.79 24.39
C THR A 262 11.26 2.08 23.04
N LEU A 263 10.36 1.15 22.70
CA LEU A 263 10.36 0.50 21.38
C LEU A 263 10.12 1.51 20.27
N HIS A 264 9.18 2.44 20.47
CA HIS A 264 8.83 3.50 19.54
C HIS A 264 10.03 4.38 19.20
N SER A 265 10.66 4.99 20.21
CA SER A 265 11.83 5.85 20.04
C SER A 265 12.99 5.14 19.34
N ALA A 266 13.21 3.86 19.66
CA ALA A 266 14.26 3.08 19.01
C ALA A 266 13.94 2.73 17.56
N GLY A 267 12.67 2.45 17.23
CA GLY A 267 12.24 2.22 15.85
C GLY A 267 12.56 3.44 14.98
N VAL A 268 12.14 4.63 15.43
CA VAL A 268 12.44 5.90 14.76
C VAL A 268 13.94 6.15 14.66
N THR A 269 14.70 5.91 15.74
CA THR A 269 16.15 6.16 15.75
C THR A 269 16.90 5.23 14.80
N VAL A 270 16.50 3.96 14.72
CA VAL A 270 17.16 2.95 13.88
C VAL A 270 16.84 3.18 12.40
N GLU A 271 15.63 3.63 12.08
CA GLU A 271 15.26 4.13 10.76
C GLU A 271 16.18 5.29 10.35
N LEU A 272 16.27 6.32 11.21
CA LEU A 272 17.14 7.48 10.99
C LEU A 272 18.65 7.17 10.99
N ALA A 273 19.07 6.06 11.61
CA ALA A 273 20.47 5.62 11.64
C ALA A 273 20.88 4.87 10.36
N VAL A 274 19.91 4.36 9.60
CA VAL A 274 20.12 3.94 8.20
C VAL A 274 20.29 5.20 7.34
N ASP A 275 19.51 6.25 7.62
CA ASP A 275 19.57 7.59 7.01
C ASP A 275 20.55 8.56 7.68
N GLY A 276 21.78 8.12 7.97
CA GLY A 276 22.81 8.99 8.54
C GLY A 276 22.83 10.35 7.82
N ALA A 277 22.80 11.45 8.59
CA ALA A 277 22.50 12.85 8.19
C ALA A 277 23.43 13.51 7.13
N SER A 278 24.01 12.72 6.22
CA SER A 278 24.79 13.09 5.05
C SER A 278 24.72 12.04 3.92
N ALA A 279 23.86 11.02 4.05
CA ALA A 279 23.63 9.99 3.05
C ALA A 279 22.35 10.32 2.24
N PRO A 280 22.47 10.69 0.96
CA PRO A 280 21.34 10.72 0.02
C PRO A 280 20.92 9.28 -0.29
N PRO A 281 19.69 9.08 -0.78
CA PRO A 281 18.64 8.36 -0.05
C PRO A 281 19.05 6.94 0.34
N THR A 282 18.90 6.62 1.62
CA THR A 282 18.76 5.25 2.10
C THR A 282 17.35 5.02 2.62
N ALA A 283 16.36 5.51 1.88
CA ALA A 283 14.98 5.09 1.99
C ALA A 283 14.45 4.71 0.60
N ASN A 284 14.42 3.41 0.31
CA ASN A 284 13.49 2.78 -0.64
C ASN A 284 13.75 2.82 -2.17
N THR A 285 14.89 2.31 -2.65
CA THR A 285 15.13 2.03 -4.09
C THR A 285 15.35 0.54 -4.41
N LEU A 286 15.72 0.23 -5.68
CA LEU A 286 15.83 -1.08 -6.37
C LEU A 286 16.19 -2.29 -5.49
N LEU A 287 17.01 -2.10 -4.46
CA LEU A 287 17.32 -3.09 -3.43
C LEU A 287 16.05 -3.70 -2.82
N GLN A 288 15.06 -2.91 -2.43
CA GLN A 288 13.81 -3.42 -1.84
C GLN A 288 13.01 -4.27 -2.81
N ASN A 289 12.94 -3.87 -4.09
CA ASN A 289 12.27 -4.68 -5.11
C ASN A 289 12.97 -6.00 -5.37
N ALA A 290 14.30 -6.02 -5.21
CA ALA A 290 15.15 -7.21 -5.31
C ALA A 290 15.14 -8.07 -4.03
N GLY A 291 14.32 -7.71 -3.02
CA GLY A 291 14.29 -8.40 -1.74
C GLY A 291 15.56 -8.18 -0.91
N LYS A 292 16.12 -6.97 -0.93
CA LYS A 292 17.28 -6.55 -0.14
C LYS A 292 16.98 -5.26 0.63
N GLY A 293 17.80 -4.99 1.65
CA GLY A 293 17.76 -3.76 2.43
C GLY A 293 16.96 -3.87 3.73
N ALA A 294 17.13 -2.84 4.57
CA ALA A 294 16.39 -2.69 5.83
C ALA A 294 14.97 -2.23 5.53
N THR A 295 13.97 -2.96 6.04
CA THR A 295 12.55 -2.58 5.95
C THR A 295 11.74 -3.38 6.97
N TRP A 296 10.73 -2.74 7.54
CA TRP A 296 9.66 -3.44 8.23
C TRP A 296 8.65 -3.94 7.20
N GLY A 297 8.37 -5.24 7.18
CA GLY A 297 7.40 -5.82 6.26
C GLY A 297 7.53 -7.34 6.17
N PRO A 298 6.76 -7.97 5.29
CA PRO A 298 6.85 -9.41 5.07
C PRO A 298 8.26 -9.84 4.67
N VAL A 299 8.70 -10.99 5.17
CA VAL A 299 9.97 -11.63 4.82
C VAL A 299 9.75 -13.05 4.34
N VAL A 300 10.61 -13.54 3.44
CA VAL A 300 10.69 -14.98 3.15
C VAL A 300 11.33 -15.66 4.35
N ASP A 301 10.50 -16.40 5.10
CA ASP A 301 10.88 -17.15 6.30
C ASP A 301 10.94 -18.67 6.06
N GLY A 302 10.48 -19.13 4.90
CA GLY A 302 10.42 -20.55 4.54
C GLY A 302 9.24 -21.30 5.18
N THR A 303 8.38 -20.63 5.95
CA THR A 303 7.21 -21.25 6.61
C THR A 303 5.91 -20.52 6.30
N ILE A 304 5.74 -19.29 6.78
CA ILE A 304 4.56 -18.46 6.54
C ILE A 304 4.58 -17.97 5.08
N VAL A 305 5.73 -17.44 4.65
CA VAL A 305 6.03 -17.07 3.28
C VAL A 305 7.13 -18.01 2.78
N PRO A 306 6.77 -19.12 2.12
CA PRO A 306 7.69 -20.22 1.87
C PRO A 306 8.78 -19.91 0.82
N ARG A 307 8.53 -18.94 -0.07
CA ARG A 307 9.44 -18.53 -1.16
C ARG A 307 9.08 -17.13 -1.65
N GLN A 308 9.88 -16.59 -2.56
CA GLN A 308 9.68 -15.26 -3.11
C GLN A 308 8.29 -15.09 -3.76
N PRO A 309 7.51 -14.05 -3.39
CA PRO A 309 6.19 -13.80 -3.97
C PRO A 309 6.19 -13.65 -5.49
N ALA A 310 7.19 -12.97 -6.07
CA ALA A 310 7.29 -12.81 -7.51
C ALA A 310 7.48 -14.15 -8.25
N GLU A 311 8.20 -15.10 -7.64
CA GLU A 311 8.37 -16.47 -8.16
C GLU A 311 7.13 -17.35 -7.94
N ALA A 312 6.42 -17.14 -6.83
CA ALA A 312 5.17 -17.83 -6.56
C ALA A 312 4.07 -17.42 -7.53
N GLY A 313 4.00 -16.12 -7.84
CA GLY A 313 2.93 -15.53 -8.63
C GLY A 313 1.60 -15.51 -7.86
N VAL A 314 0.70 -14.60 -8.26
CA VAL A 314 -0.66 -14.56 -7.73
C VAL A 314 -1.38 -15.89 -7.99
N GLN A 315 -2.24 -16.33 -7.08
CA GLN A 315 -3.02 -17.56 -7.18
C GLN A 315 -4.50 -17.32 -7.53
N VAL A 316 -4.91 -16.05 -7.60
CA VAL A 316 -6.28 -15.60 -7.91
C VAL A 316 -6.24 -14.51 -8.98
N PRO A 317 -7.34 -14.27 -9.73
CA PRO A 317 -7.39 -13.15 -10.64
C PRO A 317 -7.09 -11.82 -9.95
N SER A 318 -6.35 -10.93 -10.62
CA SER A 318 -5.85 -9.71 -9.97
C SER A 318 -5.94 -8.44 -10.82
N ILE A 319 -6.20 -7.30 -10.18
CA ILE A 319 -5.88 -5.98 -10.73
C ILE A 319 -4.49 -5.58 -10.22
N LEU A 320 -3.63 -5.09 -11.10
CA LEU A 320 -2.28 -4.63 -10.80
C LEU A 320 -2.05 -3.29 -11.49
N GLY A 321 -1.63 -2.27 -10.76
CA GLY A 321 -1.33 -0.99 -11.38
C GLY A 321 -0.48 -0.07 -10.54
N SER A 322 -0.21 1.09 -11.12
CA SER A 322 0.60 2.16 -10.54
C SER A 322 0.07 3.51 -11.00
N ASN A 323 0.57 4.57 -10.37
CA ASN A 323 0.38 5.93 -10.84
C ASN A 323 1.61 6.35 -11.67
N THR A 324 1.45 7.26 -12.62
CA THR A 324 2.58 7.68 -13.48
C THR A 324 3.66 8.41 -12.69
N GLN A 325 3.28 9.08 -11.59
CA GLN A 325 4.18 9.87 -10.76
C GLN A 325 4.20 9.37 -9.30
N ASP A 326 4.06 8.07 -9.04
CA ASP A 326 4.24 7.49 -7.69
C ASP A 326 5.49 8.03 -6.96
N GLY A 327 6.57 8.32 -7.69
CA GLY A 327 7.80 8.90 -7.11
C GLY A 327 7.66 10.30 -6.50
N SER A 328 6.71 11.14 -6.95
CA SER A 328 6.69 12.57 -6.61
C SER A 328 6.47 12.84 -5.13
N LEU A 329 5.62 12.07 -4.46
CA LEU A 329 5.39 12.19 -3.02
C LEU A 329 6.70 12.00 -2.25
N PHE A 330 7.49 10.99 -2.63
CA PHE A 330 8.74 10.65 -1.94
C PHE A 330 9.85 11.67 -2.23
N VAL A 331 9.93 12.19 -3.45
CA VAL A 331 10.88 13.27 -3.77
C VAL A 331 10.52 14.54 -2.99
N VAL A 332 9.24 14.90 -2.92
CA VAL A 332 8.78 16.08 -2.17
C VAL A 332 9.01 15.89 -0.66
N ASP A 333 8.70 14.72 -0.10
CA ASP A 333 8.94 14.41 1.31
C ASP A 333 10.42 14.53 1.68
N GLN A 334 11.31 14.01 0.82
CA GLN A 334 12.75 14.02 1.06
C GLN A 334 13.37 15.43 0.95
N TYR A 335 13.06 16.16 -0.13
CA TYR A 335 13.73 17.42 -0.45
C TYR A 335 12.97 18.66 0.02
N GLY A 336 11.72 18.49 0.44
CA GLY A 336 10.91 19.55 1.00
C GLY A 336 10.76 20.76 0.06
N PRO A 337 10.98 22.00 0.54
CA PRO A 337 10.86 23.20 -0.30
C PRO A 337 11.92 23.26 -1.41
N HIS A 338 12.96 22.42 -1.35
CA HIS A 338 14.02 22.36 -2.36
C HIS A 338 13.72 21.36 -3.48
N ALA A 339 12.60 20.62 -3.43
CA ALA A 339 12.25 19.62 -4.44
C ALA A 339 12.16 20.21 -5.86
N LEU A 340 11.68 21.46 -5.99
CA LEU A 340 11.62 22.17 -7.27
C LEU A 340 12.94 22.88 -7.65
N GLN A 341 13.99 22.78 -6.83
CA GLN A 341 15.29 23.42 -7.06
C GLN A 341 16.39 22.40 -7.40
N LEU A 342 16.03 21.11 -7.53
CA LEU A 342 16.98 20.04 -7.75
C LEU A 342 17.74 20.22 -9.07
N GLY A 343 19.05 19.99 -9.05
CA GLY A 343 19.91 20.17 -10.21
C GLY A 343 20.58 18.89 -10.68
N SER A 344 21.54 19.03 -11.60
CA SER A 344 22.42 17.94 -12.05
C SER A 344 23.09 17.23 -10.88
N ASP A 345 23.61 18.01 -9.94
CA ASP A 345 24.38 17.48 -8.81
C ASP A 345 23.48 16.64 -7.88
N SER A 346 22.24 17.09 -7.66
CA SER A 346 21.24 16.33 -6.91
C SER A 346 20.90 15.02 -7.62
N TYR A 347 20.82 15.03 -8.96
CA TYR A 347 20.53 13.85 -9.77
C TYR A 347 21.67 12.83 -9.77
N GLU A 348 22.91 13.28 -9.98
CA GLU A 348 24.10 12.42 -9.89
C GLU A 348 24.21 11.78 -8.50
N GLN A 349 23.96 12.58 -7.46
CA GLN A 349 23.94 12.12 -6.09
C GLN A 349 22.82 11.09 -5.84
N PHE A 350 21.61 11.34 -6.33
CA PHE A 350 20.50 10.39 -6.28
C PHE A 350 20.88 9.06 -6.96
N LEU A 351 21.45 9.11 -8.17
CA LEU A 351 21.82 7.89 -8.89
C LEU A 351 22.92 7.10 -8.15
N THR A 352 23.96 7.80 -7.70
CA THR A 352 25.10 7.18 -7.00
C THR A 352 24.66 6.54 -5.68
N SER A 353 23.84 7.23 -4.90
CA SER A 353 23.36 6.73 -3.63
C SER A 353 22.47 5.49 -3.77
N ASN A 354 21.58 5.47 -4.75
CA ASN A 354 20.59 4.41 -4.90
C ASN A 354 21.09 3.20 -5.69
N PHE A 355 22.03 3.42 -6.61
CA PHE A 355 22.43 2.42 -7.59
C PHE A 355 23.93 2.15 -7.61
N GLY A 356 24.74 2.93 -6.90
CA GLY A 356 26.18 2.72 -6.75
C GLY A 356 26.88 2.53 -8.10
N ALA A 357 27.51 1.37 -8.29
CA ALA A 357 28.22 1.01 -9.52
C ALA A 357 27.35 0.98 -10.79
N LEU A 358 26.01 1.00 -10.66
CA LEU A 358 25.08 1.01 -11.79
C LEU A 358 24.61 2.43 -12.17
N ALA A 359 25.01 3.47 -11.41
CA ALA A 359 24.60 4.86 -11.63
C ALA A 359 24.86 5.32 -13.08
N ASP A 360 26.07 5.14 -13.60
CA ASP A 360 26.45 5.51 -14.97
C ASP A 360 25.57 4.85 -16.05
N SER A 361 25.15 3.59 -15.83
CA SER A 361 24.30 2.88 -16.78
C SER A 361 22.87 3.42 -16.77
N ILE A 362 22.40 3.83 -15.60
CA ILE A 362 21.07 4.42 -15.43
C ILE A 362 21.07 5.83 -15.99
N GLU A 363 22.09 6.64 -15.73
CA GLU A 363 22.21 7.99 -16.29
C GLU A 363 22.21 7.97 -17.83
N LYS A 364 22.91 7.01 -18.45
CA LYS A 364 22.90 6.83 -19.91
C LYS A 364 21.52 6.50 -20.48
N THR A 365 20.69 5.79 -19.70
CA THR A 365 19.36 5.37 -20.12
C THR A 365 18.31 6.45 -19.82
N PHE A 366 18.51 7.20 -18.75
CA PHE A 366 17.65 8.28 -18.27
C PHE A 366 18.46 9.59 -18.14
N PRO A 367 19.00 10.15 -19.24
CA PRO A 367 19.72 11.41 -19.15
C PRO A 367 18.74 12.55 -18.89
N LEU A 368 19.17 13.58 -18.14
CA LEU A 368 18.31 14.73 -17.81
C LEU A 368 17.68 15.40 -19.03
N ALA A 369 18.39 15.43 -20.16
CA ALA A 369 17.90 15.98 -21.42
C ALA A 369 16.63 15.28 -21.94
N SER A 370 16.42 14.00 -21.60
CA SER A 370 15.20 13.25 -21.97
C SER A 370 13.95 13.72 -21.23
N PHE A 371 14.10 14.55 -20.19
CA PHE A 371 12.99 15.04 -19.36
C PHE A 371 12.68 16.51 -19.60
N GLU A 372 13.38 17.19 -20.50
CA GLU A 372 13.12 18.61 -20.84
C GLU A 372 11.69 18.83 -21.35
N SER A 373 11.18 17.91 -22.18
CA SER A 373 9.80 17.95 -22.68
C SER A 373 8.75 17.46 -21.69
N SER A 374 9.18 16.89 -20.56
CA SER A 374 8.29 16.28 -19.57
C SER A 374 7.78 17.29 -18.54
N ILE A 375 8.25 18.55 -18.56
CA ILE A 375 7.85 19.59 -17.63
C ILE A 375 6.53 20.22 -18.12
N PRO A 376 5.41 20.04 -17.40
CA PRO A 376 4.14 20.71 -17.70
C PRO A 376 4.31 22.23 -17.70
N ALA A 377 3.57 22.93 -18.57
CA ALA A 377 3.76 24.38 -18.78
C ALA A 377 3.49 25.23 -17.51
N ASP A 378 2.54 24.79 -16.70
CA ASP A 378 2.24 25.31 -15.36
C ASP A 378 3.39 25.08 -14.37
N LEU A 379 4.04 23.90 -14.40
CA LEU A 379 5.18 23.61 -13.54
C LEU A 379 6.48 24.27 -14.00
N GLN A 380 6.63 24.59 -15.29
CA GLN A 380 7.71 25.46 -15.78
C GLN A 380 7.66 26.84 -15.10
N ALA A 381 6.45 27.37 -14.88
CA ALA A 381 6.26 28.65 -14.18
C ALA A 381 6.62 28.59 -12.68
N LEU A 382 6.69 27.38 -12.10
CA LEU A 382 7.11 27.12 -10.71
C LEU A 382 8.59 26.77 -10.57
N ASN A 383 9.39 26.95 -11.64
CA ASN A 383 10.80 26.58 -11.72
C ASN A 383 11.09 25.08 -11.51
N ALA A 384 10.12 24.19 -11.71
CA ALA A 384 10.35 22.75 -11.63
C ALA A 384 11.47 22.34 -12.60
N THR A 385 12.39 21.49 -12.13
CA THR A 385 13.59 21.12 -12.89
C THR A 385 13.47 19.76 -13.56
N THR A 386 14.25 19.53 -14.61
CA THR A 386 14.38 18.21 -15.25
C THR A 386 14.85 17.14 -14.27
N ALA A 387 15.67 17.50 -13.28
CA ALA A 387 16.15 16.59 -12.24
C ALA A 387 15.01 16.05 -11.37
N TYR A 388 14.04 16.89 -11.00
CA TYR A 388 12.85 16.47 -10.28
C TYR A 388 12.10 15.37 -11.06
N PHE A 389 11.73 15.64 -12.31
CA PHE A 389 10.98 14.67 -13.13
C PHE A 389 11.78 13.40 -13.44
N ALA A 390 13.10 13.50 -13.61
CA ALA A 390 13.96 12.34 -13.78
C ALA A 390 13.93 11.43 -12.56
N MET A 391 14.10 11.99 -11.35
CA MET A 391 14.02 11.23 -10.09
C MET A 391 12.63 10.60 -9.92
N VAL A 392 11.56 11.39 -10.12
CA VAL A 392 10.18 10.91 -10.02
C VAL A 392 9.93 9.75 -10.98
N SER A 393 10.31 9.88 -12.25
CA SER A 393 10.11 8.83 -13.25
C SER A 393 10.88 7.56 -12.90
N ILE A 394 12.15 7.68 -12.48
CA ILE A 394 12.95 6.54 -12.05
C ILE A 394 12.30 5.84 -10.86
N MET A 395 11.91 6.59 -9.83
CA MET A 395 11.25 6.04 -8.64
C MET A 395 9.91 5.37 -8.96
N SER A 396 9.07 5.99 -9.79
CA SER A 396 7.80 5.42 -10.24
C SER A 396 8.01 4.09 -10.96
N HIS A 397 8.89 4.07 -11.96
CA HIS A 397 9.13 2.88 -12.78
C HIS A 397 9.73 1.75 -11.96
N VAL A 398 10.81 2.04 -11.24
CA VAL A 398 11.56 1.03 -10.54
C VAL A 398 10.71 0.42 -9.42
N ARG A 399 10.03 1.24 -8.63
CA ARG A 399 9.34 0.79 -7.42
C ARG A 399 7.93 0.28 -7.72
N TYR A 400 7.22 0.82 -8.69
CA TYR A 400 5.79 0.56 -8.84
C TYR A 400 5.45 -0.06 -10.21
N THR A 401 5.71 0.66 -11.29
CA THR A 401 5.25 0.26 -12.63
C THR A 401 5.86 -1.06 -13.11
N CYS A 402 7.18 -1.24 -12.98
CA CYS A 402 7.86 -2.43 -13.50
C CYS A 402 7.63 -3.71 -12.67
N PRO A 403 7.61 -3.65 -11.32
CA PRO A 403 7.13 -4.79 -10.52
C PRO A 403 5.70 -5.19 -10.87
N ALA A 404 4.77 -4.23 -11.05
CA ALA A 404 3.40 -4.55 -11.45
C ALA A 404 3.35 -5.28 -12.81
N ARG A 405 4.18 -4.86 -13.78
CA ARG A 405 4.35 -5.57 -15.06
C ARG A 405 4.84 -7.01 -14.88
N ARG A 406 5.84 -7.24 -14.02
CA ARG A 406 6.34 -8.59 -13.72
C ARG A 406 5.23 -9.50 -13.16
N ALA A 407 4.40 -8.98 -12.26
CA ALA A 407 3.24 -9.72 -11.75
C ALA A 407 2.20 -10.01 -12.85
N LEU A 408 1.94 -9.07 -13.76
CA LEU A 408 1.02 -9.25 -14.89
C LEU A 408 1.50 -10.36 -15.84
N ILE A 409 2.80 -10.37 -16.17
CA ILE A 409 3.44 -11.42 -16.99
C ILE A 409 3.36 -12.77 -16.25
N SER A 410 3.72 -12.81 -14.97
CA SER A 410 3.68 -14.04 -14.16
C SER A 410 2.28 -14.64 -14.10
N ALA A 411 1.25 -13.81 -13.88
CA ALA A 411 -0.15 -14.25 -13.87
C ALA A 411 -0.58 -14.80 -15.24
N ALA A 412 -0.31 -14.07 -16.31
CA ALA A 412 -0.66 -14.48 -17.68
C ALA A 412 0.01 -15.81 -18.07
N SER A 413 1.31 -15.99 -17.73
CA SER A 413 2.04 -17.23 -18.00
C SER A 413 1.47 -18.47 -17.30
N ARG A 414 0.71 -18.26 -16.21
CA ARG A 414 0.05 -19.30 -15.41
C ARG A 414 -1.43 -19.47 -15.77
N GLY A 415 -1.93 -18.75 -16.78
CA GLY A 415 -3.34 -18.77 -17.16
C GLY A 415 -4.27 -18.10 -16.14
N ILE A 416 -3.73 -17.28 -15.23
CA ILE A 416 -4.52 -16.52 -14.26
C ILE A 416 -4.79 -15.14 -14.85
N LYS A 417 -6.07 -14.78 -14.94
CA LYS A 417 -6.47 -13.47 -15.48
C LYS A 417 -5.94 -12.35 -14.60
N ALA A 418 -5.21 -11.42 -15.19
CA ALA A 418 -4.78 -10.20 -14.52
C ALA A 418 -5.08 -8.98 -15.38
N TYR A 419 -5.27 -7.82 -14.75
CA TYR A 419 -5.72 -6.59 -15.40
C TYR A 419 -4.81 -5.45 -15.00
N GLY A 420 -4.13 -4.85 -15.99
CA GLY A 420 -3.25 -3.71 -15.79
C GLY A 420 -4.02 -2.39 -15.75
N TYR A 421 -3.65 -1.46 -14.87
CA TYR A 421 -4.03 -0.05 -15.00
C TYR A 421 -2.84 0.88 -14.78
N LEU A 422 -2.94 2.08 -15.37
CA LEU A 422 -2.06 3.20 -15.13
C LEU A 422 -2.91 4.43 -14.80
N PHE A 423 -2.70 5.01 -13.63
CA PHE A 423 -3.38 6.23 -13.20
C PHE A 423 -2.48 7.45 -13.46
N ASP A 424 -2.95 8.32 -14.34
CA ASP A 424 -2.28 9.50 -14.89
C ASP A 424 -3.21 10.73 -14.82
N HIS A 425 -3.94 10.85 -13.71
CA HIS A 425 -4.84 11.96 -13.44
C HIS A 425 -4.41 12.69 -12.16
N THR A 426 -4.21 14.00 -12.23
CA THR A 426 -3.95 14.83 -11.05
C THR A 426 -5.28 15.17 -10.36
N PRO A 427 -5.53 14.73 -9.12
CA PRO A 427 -6.78 15.03 -8.45
C PRO A 427 -6.95 16.54 -8.19
N SER A 428 -8.15 17.07 -8.42
CA SER A 428 -8.47 18.48 -8.19
C SER A 428 -8.55 18.85 -6.71
N CYS A 429 -8.61 17.85 -5.83
CA CYS A 429 -8.74 18.02 -4.39
C CYS A 429 -7.67 17.20 -3.66
N ALA A 430 -7.11 17.77 -2.60
CA ALA A 430 -6.31 17.03 -1.62
C ALA A 430 -7.14 15.93 -0.95
N TRP A 431 -6.62 14.70 -0.86
CA TRP A 431 -7.35 13.55 -0.28
C TRP A 431 -6.86 13.10 1.10
N PHE A 432 -5.67 13.51 1.51
CA PHE A 432 -5.22 13.44 2.89
C PHE A 432 -4.98 14.86 3.43
N PRO A 433 -5.17 15.08 4.74
CA PRO A 433 -4.72 16.30 5.39
C PRO A 433 -3.23 16.53 5.13
N GLY A 434 -2.84 17.76 4.79
CA GLY A 434 -1.43 18.11 4.54
C GLY A 434 -0.94 17.97 3.10
N MET A 435 -1.70 17.33 2.19
CA MET A 435 -1.38 17.28 0.77
C MET A 435 -2.04 18.41 -0.02
N SER A 436 -1.69 19.67 0.28
CA SER A 436 -2.34 20.83 -0.35
C SER A 436 -1.97 21.08 -1.81
N ASP A 437 -0.76 20.67 -2.23
CA ASP A 437 -0.17 21.09 -3.50
C ASP A 437 -0.26 19.97 -4.55
N THR A 438 -1.49 19.60 -4.93
CA THR A 438 -1.74 18.50 -5.87
C THR A 438 -1.12 18.74 -7.25
N GLU A 439 -0.91 19.99 -7.66
CA GLU A 439 -0.24 20.35 -8.92
C GLU A 439 1.22 19.88 -8.96
N ILE A 440 1.97 20.09 -7.89
CA ILE A 440 3.38 19.65 -7.79
C ILE A 440 3.44 18.13 -7.71
N LEU A 441 2.52 17.53 -6.96
CA LEU A 441 2.48 16.08 -6.77
C LEU A 441 2.02 15.35 -8.05
N GLY A 442 1.13 15.93 -8.82
CA GLY A 442 0.54 15.29 -9.99
C GLY A 442 -0.23 14.01 -9.63
N PRO A 443 -0.26 12.99 -10.51
CA PRO A 443 -0.76 11.65 -10.22
C PRO A 443 0.24 10.90 -9.33
N THR A 444 0.39 11.38 -8.10
CA THR A 444 1.35 10.87 -7.13
C THR A 444 0.90 9.58 -6.47
N HIS A 445 1.76 8.96 -5.67
CA HIS A 445 1.44 7.80 -4.86
C HIS A 445 0.22 8.06 -3.98
N THR A 446 -0.78 7.17 -4.00
CA THR A 446 -2.08 7.25 -3.28
C THR A 446 -3.16 8.11 -3.95
N ALA A 447 -2.86 8.80 -5.06
CA ALA A 447 -3.82 9.71 -5.74
C ALA A 447 -5.10 9.01 -6.24
N GLU A 448 -5.07 7.70 -6.42
CA GLU A 448 -6.18 6.86 -6.87
C GLU A 448 -7.16 6.48 -5.75
N ILE A 449 -6.75 6.56 -4.47
CA ILE A 449 -7.54 6.11 -3.32
C ILE A 449 -8.96 6.71 -3.29
N PRO A 450 -9.14 8.03 -3.48
CA PRO A 450 -10.48 8.62 -3.48
C PRO A 450 -11.40 8.03 -4.56
N PHE A 451 -10.84 7.65 -5.70
CA PHE A 451 -11.57 7.14 -6.85
C PHE A 451 -12.00 5.69 -6.65
N VAL A 452 -11.13 4.84 -6.09
CA VAL A 452 -11.48 3.44 -5.80
C VAL A 452 -12.42 3.28 -4.60
N LEU A 453 -12.42 4.25 -3.67
CA LEU A 453 -13.31 4.26 -2.50
C LEU A 453 -14.58 5.12 -2.67
N GLY A 454 -14.72 5.83 -3.80
CA GLY A 454 -15.88 6.68 -4.08
C GLY A 454 -15.94 7.94 -3.20
N LEU A 455 -14.82 8.41 -2.67
CA LEU A 455 -14.71 9.64 -1.87
C LEU A 455 -14.62 10.86 -2.79
N THR A 456 -15.76 11.44 -3.16
CA THR A 456 -15.78 12.54 -4.13
C THR A 456 -16.21 13.90 -3.57
N ARG A 457 -16.50 13.97 -2.26
CA ARG A 457 -17.05 15.15 -1.60
C ARG A 457 -16.35 15.44 -0.27
N ASN A 458 -16.24 16.72 0.08
CA ASN A 458 -15.65 17.21 1.33
C ASN A 458 -14.22 16.68 1.58
N LEU A 459 -13.41 16.61 0.52
CA LEU A 459 -12.02 16.20 0.58
C LEU A 459 -11.12 17.33 1.13
N PRO A 460 -10.07 16.99 1.90
CA PRO A 460 -9.83 15.68 2.50
C PRO A 460 -10.80 15.43 3.68
N PRO A 461 -11.32 14.20 3.87
CA PRO A 461 -12.19 13.91 5.00
C PRO A 461 -11.43 14.03 6.34
N PRO A 462 -12.11 14.26 7.47
CA PRO A 462 -13.57 14.37 7.62
C PRO A 462 -14.09 15.81 7.48
N SER A 463 -13.20 16.80 7.50
CA SER A 463 -13.54 18.23 7.61
C SER A 463 -13.27 19.05 6.35
N GLY A 464 -12.87 18.40 5.25
CA GLY A 464 -12.59 19.08 3.99
C GLY A 464 -13.82 19.73 3.36
N HIS A 465 -13.57 20.56 2.36
CA HIS A 465 -14.60 21.36 1.69
C HIS A 465 -14.51 21.27 0.17
N CYS A 466 -13.54 20.53 -0.36
CA CYS A 466 -13.35 20.36 -1.79
C CYS A 466 -14.21 19.20 -2.30
N ASN A 467 -14.86 19.40 -3.45
CA ASN A 467 -15.58 18.36 -4.15
C ASN A 467 -14.88 18.11 -5.47
N LEU A 468 -14.71 16.83 -5.82
CA LEU A 468 -14.18 16.46 -7.12
C LEU A 468 -15.07 16.98 -8.25
N THR A 469 -14.47 17.23 -9.40
CA THR A 469 -15.16 17.67 -10.61
C THR A 469 -16.09 16.57 -11.15
N THR A 470 -17.01 16.91 -12.06
CA THR A 470 -17.88 15.92 -12.72
C THR A 470 -17.09 14.84 -13.46
N ALA A 471 -16.00 15.22 -14.13
CA ALA A 471 -15.12 14.28 -14.82
C ALA A 471 -14.47 13.27 -13.84
N GLU A 472 -14.08 13.75 -12.66
CA GLU A 472 -13.52 12.90 -11.61
C GLU A 472 -14.58 12.04 -10.91
N ASP A 473 -15.81 12.53 -10.75
CA ASP A 473 -16.93 11.71 -10.29
C ASP A 473 -17.19 10.54 -11.25
N ASP A 474 -17.07 10.76 -12.57
CA ASP A 474 -17.22 9.71 -13.58
C ASP A 474 -16.07 8.69 -13.50
N ILE A 475 -14.83 9.14 -13.30
CA ILE A 475 -13.68 8.26 -13.06
C ILE A 475 -13.91 7.43 -11.79
N ALA A 476 -14.28 8.07 -10.68
CA ALA A 476 -14.51 7.41 -9.39
C ALA A 476 -15.63 6.37 -9.49
N SER A 477 -16.73 6.73 -10.16
CA SER A 477 -17.86 5.81 -10.40
C SER A 477 -17.44 4.59 -11.22
N PHE A 478 -16.60 4.79 -12.25
CA PHE A 478 -16.06 3.67 -13.03
C PHE A 478 -15.15 2.77 -12.18
N MET A 479 -14.18 3.36 -11.47
CA MET A 479 -13.19 2.62 -10.70
C MET A 479 -13.83 1.86 -9.53
N LEU A 480 -14.64 2.52 -8.70
CA LEU A 480 -15.39 1.85 -7.63
C LEU A 480 -16.23 0.69 -8.16
N GLY A 481 -16.96 0.90 -9.26
CA GLY A 481 -17.75 -0.15 -9.89
C GLY A 481 -16.90 -1.30 -10.44
N ALA A 482 -15.68 -1.02 -10.95
CA ALA A 482 -14.76 -2.04 -11.42
C ALA A 482 -14.18 -2.88 -10.28
N TRP A 483 -13.83 -2.27 -9.15
CA TRP A 483 -13.38 -2.99 -7.95
C TRP A 483 -14.51 -3.85 -7.37
N THR A 484 -15.74 -3.34 -7.32
CA THR A 484 -16.91 -4.16 -6.93
C THR A 484 -17.12 -5.34 -7.87
N ARG A 485 -17.05 -5.14 -9.20
CA ARG A 485 -17.20 -6.23 -10.17
C ARG A 485 -16.08 -7.26 -10.10
N MET A 486 -14.85 -6.82 -9.82
CA MET A 486 -13.72 -7.71 -9.62
C MET A 486 -13.97 -8.65 -8.43
N ALA A 487 -14.48 -8.13 -7.31
CA ALA A 487 -14.92 -8.95 -6.19
C ALA A 487 -16.08 -9.89 -6.54
N ALA A 488 -17.06 -9.41 -7.32
CA ALA A 488 -18.25 -10.19 -7.67
C ALA A 488 -18.00 -11.32 -8.68
N THR A 489 -17.17 -11.07 -9.68
CA THR A 489 -17.08 -11.88 -10.90
C THR A 489 -15.66 -12.24 -11.30
N ARG A 490 -14.65 -11.75 -10.57
CA ARG A 490 -13.22 -11.92 -10.89
C ARG A 490 -12.83 -11.26 -12.22
N GLN A 491 -13.63 -10.28 -12.65
CA GLN A 491 -13.43 -9.44 -13.82
C GLN A 491 -13.84 -7.99 -13.48
N PRO A 492 -13.05 -6.96 -13.85
CA PRO A 492 -13.36 -5.57 -13.52
C PRO A 492 -14.47 -4.96 -14.40
N THR A 493 -14.82 -5.61 -15.51
CA THR A 493 -15.86 -5.19 -16.47
C THR A 493 -16.84 -6.32 -16.72
N THR A 494 -17.97 -6.00 -17.34
CA THR A 494 -18.93 -7.03 -17.77
C THR A 494 -18.40 -7.77 -18.99
N ASP A 495 -18.88 -8.98 -19.28
CA ASP A 495 -18.46 -9.71 -20.48
C ASP A 495 -18.75 -8.90 -21.78
N LYS A 496 -19.87 -8.15 -21.79
CA LYS A 496 -20.25 -7.26 -22.90
C LYS A 496 -19.29 -6.08 -23.07
N ASP A 497 -18.64 -5.66 -21.99
CA ASP A 497 -17.71 -4.54 -21.92
C ASP A 497 -16.25 -4.98 -21.72
N SER A 498 -15.95 -6.27 -21.94
CA SER A 498 -14.62 -6.82 -21.68
C SER A 498 -13.51 -6.13 -22.50
N SER A 499 -13.85 -5.54 -23.65
CA SER A 499 -12.95 -4.72 -24.44
C SER A 499 -12.59 -3.37 -23.81
N ARG A 500 -13.36 -2.88 -22.82
CA ARG A 500 -13.07 -1.63 -22.08
C ARG A 500 -11.95 -1.80 -21.06
N TRP A 501 -11.68 -3.03 -20.63
CA TRP A 501 -10.56 -3.35 -19.76
C TRP A 501 -10.19 -4.83 -19.95
N PRO A 502 -9.46 -5.15 -21.02
CA PRO A 502 -9.14 -6.54 -21.33
C PRO A 502 -8.19 -7.11 -20.27
N ALA A 503 -8.28 -8.43 -20.08
CA ALA A 503 -7.25 -9.16 -19.37
C ALA A 503 -5.92 -8.99 -20.10
N TRP A 504 -4.86 -8.81 -19.34
CA TRP A 504 -3.53 -8.61 -19.85
C TRP A 504 -3.07 -9.78 -20.72
N ASN A 505 -2.46 -9.45 -21.85
CA ASN A 505 -1.61 -10.38 -22.58
C ASN A 505 -0.27 -9.71 -22.92
N GLU A 506 0.80 -10.51 -22.86
CA GLU A 506 2.19 -10.07 -23.01
C GLU A 506 2.48 -9.39 -24.36
N GLY A 507 1.71 -9.68 -25.41
CA GLY A 507 1.92 -9.15 -26.76
C GLY A 507 1.31 -7.77 -27.03
N ILE A 508 0.40 -7.28 -26.19
CA ILE A 508 -0.33 -6.01 -26.46
C ILE A 508 -0.22 -5.01 -25.30
N GLY A 509 0.17 -5.40 -24.09
CA GLY A 509 0.34 -4.47 -22.95
C GLY A 509 -0.87 -3.57 -22.69
N THR A 510 -2.07 -4.03 -23.09
CA THR A 510 -3.29 -3.23 -23.04
C THR A 510 -3.88 -3.29 -21.64
N GLY A 511 -4.28 -2.13 -21.12
CA GLY A 511 -4.94 -2.02 -19.84
C GLY A 511 -5.81 -0.78 -19.76
N LEU A 512 -6.17 -0.42 -18.54
CA LEU A 512 -6.91 0.80 -18.25
C LEU A 512 -5.96 1.99 -18.13
N LEU A 513 -6.28 3.07 -18.83
CA LEU A 513 -5.63 4.36 -18.66
C LEU A 513 -6.63 5.31 -18.02
N VAL A 514 -6.26 5.88 -16.87
CA VAL A 514 -7.07 6.88 -16.16
C VAL A 514 -6.34 8.20 -16.26
N GLY A 515 -6.76 9.10 -17.15
CA GLY A 515 -6.03 10.33 -17.42
C GLY A 515 -6.84 11.30 -18.27
N ALA A 516 -6.43 12.57 -18.29
CA ALA A 516 -7.16 13.65 -18.98
C ALA A 516 -8.66 13.72 -18.61
N GLY A 517 -8.99 13.47 -17.34
CA GLY A 517 -10.37 13.52 -16.84
C GLY A 517 -11.29 12.39 -17.36
N GLN A 518 -10.74 11.30 -17.87
CA GLN A 518 -11.54 10.17 -18.37
C GLN A 518 -10.85 8.82 -18.16
N VAL A 519 -11.63 7.76 -18.35
CA VAL A 519 -11.14 6.39 -18.37
C VAL A 519 -11.18 5.84 -19.79
N SER A 520 -10.06 5.29 -20.26
CA SER A 520 -9.93 4.71 -21.58
C SER A 520 -9.17 3.38 -21.55
N THR A 521 -9.26 2.63 -22.63
CA THR A 521 -8.44 1.42 -22.85
C THR A 521 -7.30 1.78 -23.77
N GLY A 522 -6.08 1.38 -23.42
CA GLY A 522 -4.93 1.67 -24.26
C GLY A 522 -3.70 0.87 -23.90
N TYR A 523 -2.63 1.12 -24.66
CA TYR A 523 -1.31 0.57 -24.38
C TYR A 523 -0.72 1.26 -23.15
N ILE A 524 -0.33 0.49 -22.15
CA ILE A 524 0.44 0.99 -21.02
C ILE A 524 1.93 0.85 -21.37
N ASN A 525 2.67 1.95 -21.28
CA ASN A 525 4.07 1.98 -21.67
C ASN A 525 4.98 1.35 -20.60
N TYR A 526 5.49 0.16 -20.89
CA TYR A 526 6.48 -0.54 -20.06
C TYR A 526 7.87 -0.64 -20.69
N SER A 527 8.19 0.24 -21.65
CA SER A 527 9.44 0.17 -22.42
C SER A 527 10.71 0.24 -21.56
N SER A 528 10.66 0.90 -20.40
CA SER A 528 11.77 0.98 -19.46
C SER A 528 11.95 -0.30 -18.63
N CYS A 529 10.96 -1.19 -18.57
CA CYS A 529 10.96 -2.27 -17.60
C CYS A 529 11.92 -3.41 -17.93
N ASP A 530 12.17 -3.70 -19.22
CA ASP A 530 13.19 -4.70 -19.58
C ASP A 530 14.60 -4.24 -19.17
N PHE A 531 14.87 -2.93 -19.19
CA PHE A 531 16.09 -2.36 -18.64
C PHE A 531 16.12 -2.53 -17.11
N TRP A 532 15.05 -2.16 -16.42
CA TRP A 532 14.99 -2.30 -14.96
C TRP A 532 15.09 -3.74 -14.47
N ASP A 533 14.53 -4.70 -15.21
CA ASP A 533 14.66 -6.13 -14.92
C ASP A 533 16.13 -6.60 -15.02
N GLN A 534 16.91 -6.06 -15.96
CA GLN A 534 18.36 -6.32 -16.08
C GLN A 534 19.16 -5.69 -14.94
N VAL A 535 18.81 -4.45 -14.55
CA VAL A 535 19.41 -3.77 -13.40
C VAL A 535 19.14 -4.56 -12.11
N GLU A 536 17.90 -4.99 -11.89
CA GLU A 536 17.51 -5.80 -10.72
C GLU A 536 18.27 -7.14 -10.68
N ALA A 537 18.35 -7.84 -11.79
CA ALA A 537 19.11 -9.09 -11.90
C ALA A 537 20.61 -8.91 -11.61
N SER A 538 21.16 -7.73 -11.90
CA SER A 538 22.55 -7.37 -11.58
C SER A 538 22.73 -7.12 -10.08
N ILE A 539 21.76 -6.50 -9.42
CA ILE A 539 21.77 -6.22 -7.97
C ILE A 539 21.69 -7.47 -7.11
N VAL A 540 20.90 -8.47 -7.53
CA VAL A 540 20.86 -9.77 -6.83
C VAL A 540 22.27 -10.37 -6.73
N ARG A 541 23.14 -10.11 -7.71
CA ARG A 541 24.54 -10.56 -7.76
C ARG A 541 25.54 -9.64 -7.06
N LEU A 542 25.11 -8.51 -6.49
CA LEU A 542 25.99 -7.65 -5.70
C LEU A 542 26.18 -8.24 -4.30
N ASP A 543 27.42 -8.22 -3.81
CA ASP A 543 27.74 -8.49 -2.40
C ASP A 543 27.32 -7.32 -1.50
N ALA A 544 27.45 -7.50 -0.19
CA ALA A 544 27.14 -6.47 0.81
C ALA A 544 28.03 -5.20 0.68
N SER A 545 29.10 -5.26 -0.12
CA SER A 545 29.99 -4.13 -0.41
C SER A 545 29.65 -3.43 -1.74
N GLY A 546 28.58 -3.84 -2.41
CA GLY A 546 28.14 -3.27 -3.69
C GLY A 546 28.97 -3.70 -4.90
N ASN A 547 29.79 -4.75 -4.77
CA ASN A 547 30.57 -5.30 -5.87
C ASN A 547 29.86 -6.50 -6.50
N LEU A 548 29.96 -6.64 -7.83
CA LEU A 548 29.46 -7.82 -8.54
C LEU A 548 30.24 -9.06 -8.08
N THR A 549 29.53 -10.03 -7.50
CA THR A 549 30.09 -11.34 -7.17
C THR A 549 30.37 -12.12 -8.46
N ALA A 550 31.55 -12.74 -8.55
CA ALA A 550 31.93 -13.53 -9.72
C ALA A 550 31.32 -14.95 -9.69
N THR A 551 30.96 -15.45 -10.88
CA THR A 551 30.54 -16.82 -11.30
C THR A 551 29.03 -17.14 -11.24
N ALA A 552 28.39 -17.74 -12.25
CA ALA A 552 28.84 -18.78 -13.19
C ALA A 552 28.94 -18.36 -14.67
N SER A 553 29.91 -18.96 -15.35
CA SER A 553 30.30 -18.78 -16.75
C SER A 553 29.24 -19.26 -17.76
N ALA A 554 28.88 -18.40 -18.70
CA ALA A 554 28.52 -18.83 -20.06
C ALA A 554 29.65 -18.39 -21.00
N SER A 555 30.16 -19.35 -21.78
CA SER A 555 31.31 -19.24 -22.65
C SER A 555 31.12 -18.24 -23.80
N ALA A 556 32.01 -17.25 -23.89
CA ALA A 556 32.44 -16.68 -25.17
C ALA A 556 33.83 -16.04 -24.99
N ALA A 557 34.81 -16.57 -25.72
CA ALA A 557 36.18 -16.10 -25.73
C ALA A 557 36.33 -14.86 -26.63
N SER A 558 37.07 -13.83 -26.19
CA SER A 558 38.27 -13.33 -26.89
C SER A 558 38.87 -12.07 -26.24
N SER A 559 40.13 -12.22 -25.83
CA SER A 559 41.26 -11.26 -25.78
C SER A 559 41.06 -9.77 -25.45
N SER A 560 41.61 -9.37 -24.30
CA SER A 560 42.02 -7.99 -23.97
C SER A 560 43.12 -7.43 -24.88
N PRO A 561 43.35 -6.11 -24.83
CA PRO A 561 44.58 -5.66 -24.18
C PRO A 561 44.37 -4.55 -23.14
N THR A 562 45.25 -4.61 -22.13
CA THR A 562 45.41 -3.73 -20.97
C THR A 562 45.84 -2.30 -21.30
N THR A 563 45.28 -1.32 -20.60
CA THR A 563 45.95 -0.03 -20.30
C THR A 563 45.66 0.44 -18.88
N LYS A 564 46.74 0.66 -18.11
CA LYS A 564 46.78 1.33 -16.79
C LYS A 564 46.68 2.86 -16.95
N LYS A 565 46.06 3.51 -15.95
CA LYS A 565 46.28 4.88 -15.38
C LYS A 565 44.89 5.46 -14.98
N LYS A 566 44.68 6.25 -13.93
CA LYS A 566 45.51 6.86 -12.86
C LYS A 566 44.52 7.34 -11.80
N SER A 567 44.88 7.25 -10.52
CA SER A 567 44.17 7.88 -9.41
C SER A 567 44.19 9.42 -9.53
N ALA A 568 43.03 10.07 -9.40
CA ALA A 568 42.90 11.49 -9.11
C ALA A 568 42.02 11.66 -7.88
N GLY A 569 42.44 12.54 -6.97
CA GLY A 569 42.01 12.58 -5.57
C GLY A 569 40.64 13.22 -5.34
N CYS A 570 40.01 12.79 -4.25
CA CYS A 570 38.80 13.39 -3.69
C CYS A 570 39.01 14.88 -3.42
N HIS A 571 38.13 15.72 -3.96
CA HIS A 571 37.90 17.06 -3.44
C HIS A 571 36.80 16.98 -2.38
N ALA A 572 37.06 17.58 -1.23
CA ALA A 572 36.15 17.65 -0.11
C ALA A 572 34.89 18.44 -0.51
N ALA A 573 33.72 17.81 -0.37
CA ALA A 573 32.43 18.50 -0.46
C ALA A 573 32.30 19.48 0.72
N ALA A 574 31.91 20.71 0.41
CA ALA A 574 31.68 21.77 1.39
C ALA A 574 30.45 21.44 2.26
N ALA A 575 30.63 21.52 3.58
CA ALA A 575 29.55 21.42 4.54
C ALA A 575 28.58 22.60 4.39
N TRP A 576 27.28 22.31 4.35
CA TRP A 576 26.22 23.33 4.36
C TRP A 576 26.18 24.03 5.73
N PRO A 577 26.10 25.37 5.80
CA PRO A 577 26.07 26.08 7.08
C PRO A 577 24.72 25.96 7.76
N ALA A 578 24.74 25.57 9.03
CA ALA A 578 23.60 25.58 9.93
C ALA A 578 23.18 27.02 10.26
N HIS A 579 22.03 27.46 9.75
CA HIS A 579 21.34 28.64 10.26
C HIS A 579 19.87 28.32 10.53
N TYR A 580 19.62 27.96 11.80
CA TYR A 580 18.31 28.03 12.44
C TYR A 580 17.86 29.50 12.52
N SER A 581 16.71 29.83 11.94
CA SER A 581 15.56 30.43 12.63
C SER A 581 14.48 30.84 11.62
N VAL A 582 13.21 30.63 12.00
CA VAL A 582 11.96 30.94 11.27
C VAL A 582 11.48 29.88 10.25
N ILE A 583 11.31 28.62 10.65
CA ILE A 583 10.51 27.62 9.89
C ILE A 583 9.79 26.69 10.88
N THR A 584 8.56 27.05 11.24
CA THR A 584 7.63 26.24 12.05
C THR A 584 6.20 26.49 11.54
N ALA A 585 5.79 25.80 10.46
CA ALA A 585 4.37 25.69 10.07
C ALA A 585 4.07 24.64 8.99
N ILE A 586 5.05 24.16 8.20
CA ILE A 586 4.75 23.28 7.04
C ILE A 586 5.25 21.82 7.23
N PHE A 587 6.18 21.58 8.16
CA PHE A 587 6.89 20.29 8.27
C PHE A 587 6.35 19.28 9.30
N SER A 588 5.22 19.54 9.93
CA SER A 588 4.56 18.52 10.78
C SER A 588 3.35 17.87 10.12
N ILE A 589 2.92 18.30 8.92
CA ILE A 589 1.64 17.87 8.36
C ILE A 589 1.80 16.76 7.31
N ILE A 590 2.94 16.62 6.65
CA ILE A 590 3.15 15.49 5.71
C ILE A 590 3.29 14.17 6.48
N THR A 591 3.98 14.15 7.62
CA THR A 591 3.98 12.98 8.51
C THR A 591 2.71 12.91 9.37
N ALA A 592 2.23 13.98 10.01
CA ALA A 592 1.02 13.86 10.85
C ALA A 592 -0.29 13.66 10.07
N GLY A 593 -0.35 14.05 8.79
CA GLY A 593 -1.53 13.88 7.92
C GLY A 593 -1.76 12.44 7.46
N PHE A 594 -0.73 11.60 7.51
CA PHE A 594 -0.85 10.15 7.35
C PHE A 594 -1.29 9.43 8.64
N PHE A 595 -1.13 10.04 9.82
CA PHE A 595 -1.21 9.34 11.11
C PHE A 595 -2.25 9.88 12.11
N LEU A 596 -3.15 10.79 11.69
CA LEU A 596 -4.30 11.23 12.48
C LEU A 596 -5.64 10.91 11.82
#